data_AF-F3CH43-F1
#
_entry.id   AF-F3CH43-F1
#
_cell.length_a   1.000
_cell.length_b   1.000
_cell.length_c   1.000
_cell.angle_alpha   90.00
_cell.angle_beta   90.00
_cell.angle_gamma   90.00
#
_symmetry.space_group_name_H-M   'P 1'
#
loop_
_entity.id
_entity.type
_entity.pdbx_description
1 polymer ?
#
loop_
_entity_poly.entity_id
_entity_poly.type
_entity_poly.pdbx_seq_one_letter_code
_entity_poly.pdbx_strand_id
1 'polypeptide(L)' 'SGAAADDLSRAGAAVKARISNTVIKYGGNAMESEELKTGFARDIVLMKAVGINPVVVHGG' A
#
# COMPACT_ATOMS: atom_id res chain seq x y z
N SER A 1 -1.76 34.96 18.92
CA SER A 1 -2.73 33.90 19.27
C SER A 1 -2.28 32.60 18.61
N GLY A 2 -1.98 31.56 19.39
CA GLY A 2 -1.52 30.26 18.87
C GLY A 2 -2.52 29.55 17.95
N ALA A 3 -3.79 29.96 18.01
CA ALA A 3 -4.88 29.41 17.21
C ALA A 3 -4.62 29.38 15.69
N ALA A 4 -3.95 30.41 15.13
CA ALA A 4 -3.69 30.46 13.68
C ALA A 4 -2.60 29.46 13.23
N ALA A 5 -1.64 29.14 14.12
CA ALA A 5 -0.61 28.13 13.85
C ALA A 5 -1.19 26.71 14.01
N ASP A 6 -2.08 26.53 14.98
CA ASP A 6 -2.76 25.25 15.25
C ASP A 6 -3.71 24.86 14.10
N ASP A 7 -4.42 25.81 13.51
CA ASP A 7 -5.30 25.56 12.36
C ASP A 7 -4.53 25.10 11.11
N LEU A 8 -3.33 25.66 10.88
CA LEU A 8 -2.48 25.24 9.75
C LEU A 8 -1.96 23.81 9.93
N SER A 9 -1.67 23.41 11.18
CA SER A 9 -1.25 22.03 11.49
C SER A 9 -2.39 21.01 11.30
N ARG A 10 -3.64 21.38 11.62
CA ARG A 10 -4.83 20.54 11.37
C ARG A 10 -5.21 20.49 9.90
N ALA A 11 -5.08 21.60 9.17
CA ALA A 11 -5.34 21.67 7.73
C ALA A 11 -4.29 20.88 6.92
N GLY A 12 -3.01 20.90 7.33
CA GLY A 12 -1.95 20.08 6.74
C GLY A 12 -2.20 18.58 6.86
N ALA A 13 -2.87 18.13 7.94
CA ALA A 13 -3.30 16.74 8.08
C ALA A 13 -4.47 16.38 7.14
N ALA A 14 -5.35 17.34 6.81
CA ALA A 14 -6.48 17.15 5.92
C ALA A 14 -6.09 17.11 4.42
N VAL A 15 -4.98 17.75 4.05
CA VAL A 15 -4.35 17.65 2.72
C VAL A 15 -3.20 16.63 2.73
N LYS A 16 -3.32 15.56 3.51
CA LYS A 16 -2.59 14.33 3.18
C LYS A 16 -3.18 13.86 1.86
N ALA A 17 -2.42 13.96 0.77
CA ALA A 17 -2.74 13.25 -0.46
C ALA A 17 -3.22 11.85 -0.06
N ARG A 18 -4.46 11.49 -0.44
CA ARG A 18 -5.01 10.17 -0.15
C ARG A 18 -4.17 9.18 -0.96
N ILE A 19 -3.03 8.76 -0.40
CA ILE A 19 -2.27 7.63 -0.88
C ILE A 19 -3.17 6.44 -0.56
N SER A 20 -4.00 6.05 -1.51
CA SER A 20 -4.79 4.82 -1.41
C SER A 20 -3.82 3.67 -1.57
N ASN A 21 -3.21 3.23 -0.47
CA ASN A 21 -2.37 2.05 -0.48
C ASN A 21 -3.24 0.84 -0.82
N THR A 22 -2.88 0.13 -1.89
CA THR A 22 -3.53 -1.13 -2.25
C THR A 22 -2.96 -2.21 -1.34
N VAL A 23 -3.75 -2.66 -0.36
CA VAL A 23 -3.33 -3.72 0.57
C VAL A 23 -3.74 -5.07 -0.01
N ILE A 24 -2.80 -6.01 -0.09
CA ILE A 24 -2.99 -7.34 -0.66
C ILE A 24 -2.71 -8.38 0.43
N LYS A 25 -3.70 -9.20 0.76
CA LYS A 25 -3.50 -10.37 1.62
C LYS A 25 -2.94 -11.52 0.77
N TYR A 26 -1.71 -11.90 1.03
CA TYR A 26 -1.06 -13.05 0.41
C TYR A 26 -1.06 -14.23 1.39
N GLY A 27 -1.35 -15.45 0.94
CA GLY A 27 -1.48 -16.62 1.81
C GLY A 27 -1.97 -17.89 1.11
N GLY A 28 -1.96 -19.00 1.84
CA GLY A 28 -2.49 -20.30 1.41
C GLY A 28 -1.73 -20.89 0.21
N ASN A 29 -2.43 -21.60 -0.68
CA ASN A 29 -1.84 -22.28 -1.84
C ASN A 29 -0.97 -21.38 -2.73
N ALA A 30 -1.20 -20.07 -2.72
CA ALA A 30 -0.40 -19.10 -3.47
C ALA A 30 1.05 -18.97 -2.97
N MET A 31 1.36 -19.43 -1.75
CA MET A 31 2.72 -19.50 -1.18
C MET A 31 3.41 -20.85 -1.40
N GLU A 32 2.65 -21.92 -1.59
CA GLU A 32 3.20 -23.27 -1.69
C GLU A 32 3.60 -23.62 -3.13
N SER A 33 2.77 -23.25 -4.11
CA SER A 33 3.07 -23.48 -5.52
C SER A 33 4.10 -22.49 -6.07
N GLU A 34 5.18 -23.00 -6.68
CA GLU A 34 6.21 -22.18 -7.34
C GLU A 34 5.65 -21.34 -8.49
N GLU A 35 4.68 -21.88 -9.24
CA GLU A 35 4.03 -21.18 -10.33
C GLU A 35 3.22 -19.98 -9.82
N LEU A 36 2.44 -20.19 -8.74
CA LEU A 36 1.63 -19.14 -8.14
C LEU A 36 2.49 -18.07 -7.45
N LYS A 37 3.59 -18.48 -6.80
CA LYS A 37 4.60 -17.55 -6.24
C LYS A 37 5.18 -16.65 -7.32
N THR A 38 5.55 -17.23 -8.46
CA THR A 38 6.13 -16.49 -9.57
C THR A 38 5.12 -15.53 -10.19
N GLY A 39 3.88 -15.97 -10.38
CA GLY A 39 2.78 -15.11 -10.84
C GLY A 39 2.56 -13.93 -9.89
N PHE A 40 2.42 -14.20 -8.60
CA PHE A 40 2.22 -13.18 -7.58
C PHE A 40 3.35 -12.15 -7.56
N ALA A 41 4.61 -12.59 -7.61
CA ALA A 41 5.76 -11.69 -7.65
C ALA A 41 5.74 -10.77 -8.89
N ARG A 42 5.39 -11.31 -10.07
CA ARG A 42 5.27 -10.52 -11.31
C ARG A 42 4.20 -9.44 -11.19
N ASP A 43 3.07 -9.76 -10.58
CA ASP A 43 1.97 -8.80 -10.40
C ASP A 43 2.37 -7.67 -9.46
N ILE A 44 3.07 -7.95 -8.35
CA ILE A 44 3.58 -6.90 -7.44
C ILE A 44 4.57 -5.96 -8.15
N VAL A 45 5.46 -6.51 -8.99
CA VAL A 45 6.39 -5.72 -9.78
C VAL A 45 5.64 -4.86 -10.80
N LEU A 46 4.66 -5.42 -11.52
CA LEU A 46 3.84 -4.69 -12.48
C LEU A 46 3.10 -3.54 -11.79
N MET A 47 2.49 -3.78 -10.62
CA MET A 47 1.79 -2.76 -9.85
C MET A 47 2.71 -1.58 -9.50
N LYS A 48 3.93 -1.86 -9.03
CA LYS A 48 4.92 -0.79 -8.79
C LYS A 48 5.31 -0.07 -10.08
N ALA A 49 5.49 -0.79 -11.18
CA ALA A 49 5.86 -0.20 -12.47
C ALA A 49 4.80 0.76 -13.02
N VAL A 50 3.51 0.51 -12.74
CA VAL A 50 2.39 1.37 -13.17
C VAL A 50 1.98 2.43 -12.13
N GLY A 51 2.78 2.63 -11.07
CA GLY A 51 2.57 3.69 -10.09
C GLY A 51 1.63 3.35 -8.93
N ILE A 52 1.26 2.07 -8.77
CA ILE A 52 0.52 1.61 -7.59
C ILE A 52 1.52 1.33 -6.46
N ASN A 53 1.10 1.62 -5.21
CA ASN A 53 1.86 1.29 -4.01
C ASN A 53 1.27 0.04 -3.32
N PRO A 54 1.61 -1.19 -3.76
CA PRO A 54 1.11 -2.40 -3.13
C PRO A 54 1.75 -2.62 -1.76
N VAL A 55 0.92 -2.90 -0.76
CA VAL A 55 1.34 -3.36 0.57
C VAL A 55 0.91 -4.81 0.73
N VAL A 56 1.86 -5.72 0.70
CA VAL A 56 1.58 -7.16 0.87
C VAL A 56 1.60 -7.50 2.35
N VAL A 57 0.48 -8.05 2.85
CA VAL A 57 0.38 -8.63 4.18
C VAL A 57 0.28 -10.13 4.00
N HIS A 58 1.18 -10.89 4.63
CA HIS A 58 1.21 -12.33 4.50
C HIS A 58 0.96 -13.05 5.83
N GLY A 59 0.50 -14.29 5.74
CA GLY A 59 0.38 -15.19 6.89
C GLY A 59 1.66 -16.00 7.09
N GLY A 60 1.58 -17.04 7.93
CA GLY A 60 2.53 -18.15 7.88
C GLY A 60 2.54 -18.81 6.51
#